data_AF-A0A0Q4XH40-F1
#
_entry.id   AF-A0A0Q4XH40-F1
#
_cell.length_a   1.000
_cell.length_b   1.000
_cell.length_c   1.000
_cell.angle_alpha   90.00
_cell.angle_beta   90.00
_cell.angle_gamma   90.00
#
_symmetry.space_group_name_H-M   'P 1'
#
loop_
_entity.id
_entity.type
_entity.pdbx_description
1 polymer ?
#
loop_
_entity_poly.entity_id
_entity_poly.type
_entity_poly.pdbx_seq_one_letter_code
_entity_poly.pdbx_strand_id
1 'polypeptide(L)'
;MTGLKPFLPNEARDALPEGAEGDFLLPVCMPYFELLVGEDLAVVVLNTAEGQRIGVPMGLQSLYDLKETVSEALRMLQAPVNGETD
;
A
#
# COMPACT_ATOMS: atom_id res chain seq x y z
N MET A 1 4.68 -7.12 -25.43
CA MET A 1 3.85 -7.20 -24.21
C MET A 1 4.64 -7.95 -23.15
N THR A 2 5.43 -7.25 -22.34
CA THR A 2 6.20 -7.88 -21.26
C THR A 2 5.24 -8.09 -20.10
N GLY A 3 4.85 -9.34 -19.84
CA GLY A 3 4.07 -9.70 -18.66
C GLY A 3 4.86 -9.31 -17.41
N LEU A 4 4.33 -8.36 -16.65
CA LEU A 4 4.93 -7.96 -15.39
C LEU A 4 4.72 -9.10 -14.39
N LYS A 5 5.82 -9.53 -13.76
CA LYS A 5 5.85 -10.64 -12.79
C LYS A 5 4.96 -10.27 -11.59
N PRO A 6 4.20 -11.22 -11.02
CA PRO A 6 3.39 -10.96 -9.82
C PRO A 6 4.24 -10.38 -8.68
N PHE A 7 3.63 -9.58 -7.82
CA PHE A 7 4.29 -9.12 -6.59
C PHE A 7 4.66 -10.32 -5.71
N LEU A 8 5.94 -10.40 -5.33
CA LEU A 8 6.49 -11.47 -4.50
C LEU A 8 7.04 -10.86 -3.21
N PRO A 9 6.34 -11.01 -2.07
CA PRO A 9 6.74 -10.37 -0.80
C PRO A 9 8.16 -10.73 -0.35
N ASN A 10 8.62 -11.94 -0.66
CA ASN A 10 9.97 -12.43 -0.34
C ASN A 10 11.07 -11.86 -1.25
N GLU A 11 10.70 -11.19 -2.35
CA GLU A 11 11.63 -10.49 -3.26
C GLU A 11 11.57 -8.95 -3.07
N ALA A 12 10.71 -8.45 -2.17
CA ALA A 12 10.59 -7.03 -1.91
C ALA A 12 11.86 -6.47 -1.22
N ARG A 13 12.34 -5.31 -1.69
CA ARG A 13 13.43 -4.57 -1.03
C ARG A 13 12.87 -3.63 0.02
N ASP A 14 13.61 -3.45 1.11
CA ASP A 14 13.30 -2.42 2.08
C ASP A 14 13.29 -1.04 1.42
N ALA A 15 12.27 -0.25 1.70
CA ALA A 15 12.07 1.08 1.13
C ALA A 15 12.86 2.18 1.87
N LEU A 16 13.79 1.81 2.76
CA LEU A 16 14.61 2.78 3.47
C LEU A 16 15.55 3.47 2.47
N PRO A 17 15.56 4.81 2.37
CA PRO A 17 16.50 5.50 1.50
C PRO A 17 17.93 5.20 1.94
N GLU A 18 18.81 4.90 0.97
CA GLU A 18 20.22 4.67 1.23
C GLU A 18 20.82 5.86 1.99
N GLY A 19 21.38 5.60 3.18
CA GLY A 19 22.00 6.63 4.02
C GLY A 19 21.07 7.35 5.01
N ALA A 20 19.85 6.85 5.24
CA ALA A 20 19.03 7.32 6.36
C ALA A 20 19.68 6.95 7.71
N GLU A 21 20.42 7.88 8.31
CA GLU A 21 20.82 7.77 9.71
C GLU A 21 19.64 8.19 10.60
N GLY A 22 19.00 7.21 11.25
CA GLY A 22 17.95 7.43 12.25
C GLY A 22 16.72 6.53 12.07
N ASP A 23 15.84 6.55 13.06
CA ASP A 23 14.56 5.84 13.01
C ASP A 23 13.65 6.51 11.97
N PHE A 24 13.41 5.83 10.84
CA PHE A 24 12.40 6.25 9.87
C PHE A 24 11.01 5.99 10.46
N LEU A 25 10.40 7.04 11.01
CA LEU A 25 9.03 6.98 11.45
C LEU A 25 8.10 7.07 10.25
N LEU A 26 7.34 5.99 10.01
CA LEU A 26 6.27 6.03 9.02
C LEU A 26 5.23 7.08 9.46
N PRO A 27 4.87 8.03 8.57
CA PRO A 27 3.86 9.03 8.91
C PRO A 27 2.53 8.33 9.22
N VAL A 28 1.88 8.75 10.30
CA VAL A 28 0.58 8.18 10.68
C VAL A 28 -0.46 8.71 9.71
N CYS A 29 -0.88 7.85 8.79
CA CYS A 29 -1.87 8.19 7.77
C CYS A 29 -3.29 8.11 8.37
N MET A 30 -4.11 9.10 8.05
CA MET A 30 -5.54 9.10 8.35
C MET A 30 -6.22 7.99 7.53
N PRO A 31 -7.33 7.39 8.03
CA PRO A 31 -7.99 6.25 7.38
C PRO A 31 -8.62 6.58 6.02
N TYR A 32 -8.76 7.86 5.67
CA TYR A 32 -9.30 8.30 4.39
C TYR A 32 -8.18 8.71 3.44
N PHE A 33 -8.26 8.20 2.22
CA PHE A 33 -7.41 8.60 1.11
C PHE A 33 -8.25 9.20 -0.01
N GLU A 34 -7.64 10.10 -0.78
CA GLU A 34 -8.17 10.55 -2.05
C GLU A 34 -7.44 9.82 -3.19
N LEU A 35 -8.14 9.56 -4.30
CA LEU A 35 -7.55 8.94 -5.47
C LEU A 35 -7.68 9.89 -6.66
N LEU A 36 -6.54 10.28 -7.23
CA LEU A 36 -6.48 11.05 -8.47
C LEU A 36 -6.07 10.09 -9.59
N VAL A 37 -6.87 9.98 -10.64
CA VAL A 37 -6.62 9.06 -11.77
C VAL A 37 -6.49 9.87 -13.05
N GLY A 38 -5.33 9.79 -13.69
CA GLY A 38 -5.08 10.27 -15.04
C GLY A 38 -5.06 9.13 -16.06
N GLU A 39 -4.67 9.43 -17.30
CA GLU A 39 -4.68 8.46 -18.41
C GLU A 39 -3.66 7.32 -18.21
N ASP A 40 -2.46 7.63 -17.70
CA ASP A 40 -1.37 6.66 -17.53
C ASP A 40 -0.91 6.47 -16.08
N LEU A 41 -1.36 7.34 -15.17
CA LEU A 41 -0.88 7.42 -13.79
C LEU A 41 -2.05 7.65 -12.84
N ALA A 42 -1.98 7.02 -11.66
CA ALA A 42 -2.81 7.37 -10.52
C ALA A 42 -1.94 7.86 -9.35
N VAL A 43 -2.53 8.69 -8.50
CA VAL A 43 -1.90 9.15 -7.25
C VAL A 43 -2.86 8.86 -6.11
N VAL A 44 -2.43 8.00 -5.19
CA VAL A 44 -3.10 7.84 -3.89
C VAL A 44 -2.63 8.96 -3.00
N VAL A 45 -3.56 9.75 -2.48
CA VAL A 45 -3.25 10.91 -1.66
C VAL A 45 -3.70 10.66 -0.23
N LEU A 46 -2.71 10.66 0.68
CA LEU A 46 -2.87 10.36 2.09
C LEU A 46 -2.71 11.64 2.89
N ASN A 47 -3.66 11.91 3.80
CA ASN A 47 -3.49 12.94 4.81
C ASN A 47 -2.86 12.31 6.05
N THR A 48 -1.91 12.99 6.67
CA THR A 48 -1.27 12.52 7.90
C THR A 48 -1.89 13.17 9.13
N ALA A 49 -1.71 12.55 10.30
CA ALA A 49 -2.17 13.11 11.59
C ALA A 49 -1.55 14.48 11.89
N GLU A 50 -0.36 14.76 11.35
CA GLU A 50 0.36 16.02 11.45
C GLU A 50 -0.16 17.09 10.47
N GLY A 51 -1.22 16.78 9.71
CA GLY A 51 -1.82 17.69 8.73
C GLY A 51 -1.04 17.78 7.42
N GLN A 52 -0.09 16.87 7.19
CA GLN A 52 0.63 16.80 5.92
C GLN A 52 -0.18 16.03 4.87
N ARG A 53 0.15 16.27 3.60
CA ARG A 53 -0.48 15.60 2.46
C ARG A 53 0.59 14.92 1.63
N ILE A 54 0.50 13.60 1.51
CA ILE A 54 1.49 12.75 0.83
C ILE A 54 0.83 12.15 -0.41
N GLY A 55 1.47 12.31 -1.57
CA GLY A 55 1.08 11.66 -2.81
C GLY A 55 1.95 10.44 -3.08
N VAL A 56 1.33 9.29 -3.31
CA VAL A 56 1.97 8.05 -3.73
C VAL A 56 1.64 7.82 -5.21
N PRO A 57 2.53 8.20 -6.14
CA PRO A 57 2.31 7.97 -7.56
C PRO A 57 2.48 6.50 -7.90
N MET A 58 1.57 5.97 -8.72
CA MET A 58 1.60 4.58 -9.16
C MET A 58 1.02 4.45 -10.56
N GLY A 59 1.53 3.47 -11.32
CA GLY A 59 0.92 3.09 -12.59
C GLY A 59 -0.47 2.51 -12.37
N LEU A 60 -1.35 2.62 -13.38
CA LEU A 60 -2.73 2.12 -13.27
C LEU A 60 -2.79 0.62 -12.93
N GLN A 61 -1.90 -0.19 -13.50
CA GLN A 61 -1.84 -1.62 -13.16
C GLN A 61 -1.49 -1.85 -11.68
N SER A 62 -0.49 -1.12 -11.16
CA SER A 62 -0.12 -1.22 -9.74
C SER A 62 -1.24 -0.80 -8.79
N LEU A 63 -2.10 0.15 -9.20
CA LEU A 63 -3.30 0.51 -8.45
C LEU A 63 -4.31 -0.64 -8.41
N TYR A 64 -4.51 -1.36 -9.51
CA TYR A 64 -5.38 -2.54 -9.53
C TYR A 64 -4.83 -3.66 -8.65
N ASP A 65 -3.53 -3.94 -8.76
CA ASP A 65 -2.85 -4.96 -7.95
C ASP A 65 -2.95 -4.62 -6.45
N LEU A 66 -2.82 -3.32 -6.10
CA LEU A 66 -2.99 -2.84 -4.74
C LEU A 66 -4.43 -3.08 -4.23
N LYS A 67 -5.45 -2.77 -5.05
CA LYS A 67 -6.85 -3.02 -4.68
C LYS A 67 -7.09 -4.49 -4.41
N GLU A 68 -6.59 -5.38 -5.27
CA GLU A 68 -6.75 -6.83 -5.10
C GLU A 68 -6.07 -7.33 -3.82
N THR A 69 -4.82 -6.90 -3.61
CA THR A 69 -4.04 -7.25 -2.41
C THR A 69 -4.74 -6.77 -1.13
N VAL A 70 -5.23 -5.53 -1.09
CA VAL A 70 -5.94 -4.99 0.07
C VAL A 70 -7.27 -5.70 0.29
N SER A 71 -8.01 -6.00 -0.78
CA SER A 71 -9.29 -6.72 -0.69
C SER A 71 -9.11 -8.11 -0.11
N GLU A 72 -8.07 -8.83 -0.55
CA GLU A 72 -7.75 -10.17 -0.06
C GLU A 72 -7.27 -10.13 1.40
N ALA A 73 -6.40 -9.17 1.75
CA ALA A 73 -5.97 -8.99 3.14
C ALA A 73 -7.16 -8.68 4.06
N LEU A 74 -8.09 -7.81 3.65
CA LEU A 74 -9.31 -7.53 4.40
C LEU A 74 -10.21 -8.76 4.52
N ARG A 75 -10.34 -9.56 3.46
CA ARG A 75 -11.08 -10.83 3.49
C ARG A 75 -10.48 -11.80 4.51
N MET A 76 -9.16 -11.89 4.58
CA MET A 76 -8.47 -12.73 5.58
C MET A 76 -8.68 -12.23 7.01
N LEU A 77 -8.68 -10.91 7.23
CA LEU A 77 -8.94 -10.32 8.55
C LEU A 77 -10.38 -10.50 9.02
N GLN A 78 -11.33 -10.59 8.09
CA GLN A 78 -12.76 -10.84 8.39
C GLN A 78 -13.09 -12.33 8.51
N ALA A 79 -12.17 -13.23 8.13
CA ALA A 79 -12.38 -14.65 8.33
C ALA A 79 -12.48 -14.93 9.84
N PRO A 80 -13.47 -15.71 10.30
CA PRO A 80 -13.50 -16.15 11.69
C PRO A 80 -12.16 -16.79 12.02
N VAL A 81 -11.61 -16.46 13.20
CA VAL A 81 -10.52 -17.25 13.77
C VAL A 81 -11.10 -18.63 14.04
N ASN A 82 -10.98 -19.52 13.06
CA ASN A 82 -11.40 -20.90 13.22
C ASN A 82 -10.37 -21.58 14.14
N GLY A 83 -10.69 -21.63 15.42
CA GLY A 83 -10.18 -22.63 16.35
C GLY A 83 -9.32 -22.11 17.51
N GLU A 84 -9.96 -21.59 18.55
CA GLU A 84 -9.72 -22.12 19.90
C GLU A 84 -11.05 -22.68 20.40
N THR A 85 -11.20 -23.99 20.23
CA THR A 85 -12.15 -24.84 20.94
C THR A 85 -11.69 -24.99 22.39
N ASP A 86 -12.64 -24.80 23.33
CA ASP A 86 -12.70 -25.26 24.74
C ASP A 86 -11.40 -25.42 25.54
#